data_AF-A0A0D2N8J8-F1
#
_entry.id   AF-A0A0D2N8J8-F1
#
_cell.length_a   1.000
_cell.length_b   1.000
_cell.length_c   1.000
_cell.angle_alpha   90.00
_cell.angle_beta   90.00
_cell.angle_gamma   90.00
#
_symmetry.space_group_name_H-M   'P 1'
#
loop_
_entity.id
_entity.type
_entity.pdbx_description
1 polymer ?
#
loop_
_entity_poly.entity_id
_entity_poly.type
_entity_poly.pdbx_seq_one_letter_code
_entity_poly.pdbx_strand_id
1 'polypeptide(L)'
;MEALDECFPPGCGVRIIAEPGRYFAETSATLFTTILGHRASRAPCGAPLRDYHLSDGTYGSFRIQVAIDGLEPSYTVLRSPLLPPPGPKLSAPMACRLWGHSGRTDDCVHRNARLPALQDGDWLAFDYAGAYTVCSASRFGGGSMAEPTKLFVLSEVATRDLGHLAQRPGRTCGSCCGAVGGRGARGEQMG
;
A
#
# COMPACT_ATOMS: atom_id res chain seq x y z
N MET A 1 -28.93 -15.22 10.89
CA MET A 1 -29.86 -14.13 11.25
C MET A 1 -30.69 -14.56 12.46
N GLU A 2 -31.32 -15.74 12.40
CA GLU A 2 -32.04 -16.41 13.50
C GLU A 2 -31.56 -16.08 14.92
N ALA A 3 -30.29 -16.31 15.27
CA ALA A 3 -29.81 -16.04 16.64
C ALA A 3 -29.97 -14.58 17.14
N LEU A 4 -29.93 -13.58 16.25
CA LEU A 4 -30.22 -12.19 16.61
C LEU A 4 -31.73 -11.95 16.76
N ASP A 5 -32.53 -12.54 15.88
CA ASP A 5 -33.99 -12.43 15.89
C ASP A 5 -34.60 -13.15 17.11
N GLU A 6 -33.99 -14.25 17.57
CA GLU A 6 -34.34 -15.00 18.78
C GLU A 6 -33.98 -14.24 20.07
N CYS A 7 -32.76 -13.69 20.14
CA CYS A 7 -32.24 -13.05 21.36
C CYS A 7 -32.66 -11.58 21.50
N PHE A 8 -32.87 -10.87 20.39
CA PHE A 8 -33.19 -9.44 20.33
C PHE A 8 -34.37 -9.17 19.37
N PRO A 9 -35.56 -9.71 19.65
CA PRO A 9 -36.69 -9.66 18.72
C PRO A 9 -37.14 -8.23 18.40
N PRO A 10 -37.76 -7.99 17.22
CA PRO A 10 -38.26 -6.68 16.83
C PRO A 10 -39.15 -6.04 17.89
N GLY A 11 -38.79 -4.82 18.32
CA GLY A 11 -39.51 -4.09 19.37
C GLY A 11 -38.92 -4.20 20.78
N CYS A 12 -37.88 -5.01 21.02
CA CYS A 12 -37.22 -5.12 22.33
C CYS A 12 -36.47 -3.86 22.81
N GLY A 13 -36.43 -2.78 22.01
CA GLY A 13 -35.77 -1.51 22.36
C GLY A 13 -34.24 -1.51 22.21
N VAL A 14 -33.63 -2.61 21.79
CA VAL A 14 -32.17 -2.73 21.58
C VAL A 14 -31.75 -2.17 20.22
N ARG A 15 -30.67 -1.38 20.20
CA ARG A 15 -29.99 -0.95 18.97
C ARG A 15 -28.72 -1.78 18.78
N ILE A 16 -28.76 -2.70 17.82
CA ILE A 16 -27.62 -3.54 17.45
C ILE A 16 -26.60 -2.70 16.66
N ILE A 17 -25.31 -2.86 16.98
CA ILE A 17 -24.17 -2.27 16.27
C ILE A 17 -23.07 -3.33 16.08
N ALA A 18 -22.12 -3.06 15.20
CA ALA A 18 -20.95 -3.91 14.98
C ALA A 18 -19.69 -3.04 14.77
N GLU A 19 -18.51 -3.62 15.00
CA GLU A 19 -17.20 -2.95 14.85
C GLU A 19 -16.33 -3.60 13.74
N PRO A 20 -16.80 -3.65 12.48
CA PRO A 20 -16.06 -4.29 11.39
C PRO A 20 -14.83 -3.47 10.96
N GLY A 21 -13.63 -3.97 11.27
CA GLY A 21 -12.35 -3.42 10.78
C GLY A 21 -11.95 -3.99 9.42
N ARG A 22 -11.38 -5.21 9.43
CA ARG A 22 -10.83 -5.91 8.24
C ARG A 22 -11.78 -5.90 7.04
N TYR A 23 -13.08 -6.14 7.29
CA TYR A 23 -14.14 -6.21 6.28
C TYR A 23 -14.19 -4.99 5.34
N PHE A 24 -13.96 -3.78 5.83
CA PHE A 24 -13.93 -2.58 4.99
C PHE A 24 -12.53 -2.26 4.46
N ALA A 25 -11.49 -2.58 5.21
CA ALA A 25 -10.14 -2.11 4.93
C ALA A 25 -9.34 -3.05 4.00
N GLU A 26 -9.53 -4.37 4.07
CA GLU A 26 -8.60 -5.36 3.50
C GLU A 26 -8.38 -5.19 1.99
N THR A 27 -9.46 -5.11 1.21
CA THR A 27 -9.45 -4.95 -0.25
C THR A 27 -9.20 -3.51 -0.73
N SER A 28 -9.11 -2.54 0.17
CA SER A 28 -9.01 -1.11 -0.20
C SER A 28 -7.64 -0.67 -0.73
N ALA A 29 -6.60 -1.51 -0.57
CA ALA A 29 -5.24 -1.20 -1.00
C ALA A 29 -4.47 -2.44 -1.49
N THR A 30 -3.63 -2.22 -2.49
CA THR A 30 -2.58 -3.14 -2.95
C THR A 30 -1.23 -2.54 -2.55
N LEU A 31 -0.35 -3.34 -1.94
CA LEU A 31 1.00 -2.95 -1.57
C LEU A 31 1.96 -3.26 -2.73
N PHE A 32 2.79 -2.30 -3.09
CA PHE A 32 3.82 -2.46 -4.12
C PHE A 32 5.21 -2.45 -3.47
N THR A 33 6.01 -3.47 -3.73
CA THR A 33 7.41 -3.55 -3.25
C THR A 33 8.38 -3.74 -4.41
N THR A 34 9.54 -3.10 -4.35
CA THR A 34 10.63 -3.34 -5.32
C THR A 34 11.49 -4.52 -4.88
N ILE A 35 12.01 -5.28 -5.85
CA ILE A 35 13.19 -6.12 -5.66
C ILE A 35 14.39 -5.19 -5.46
N LEU A 36 14.96 -5.18 -4.26
CA LEU A 36 16.17 -4.42 -3.90
C LEU A 36 17.46 -5.13 -4.29
N GLY A 37 17.41 -6.46 -4.41
CA GLY A 37 18.58 -7.29 -4.62
C GLY A 37 18.25 -8.77 -4.53
N HIS A 38 19.00 -9.60 -5.25
CA HIS A 38 18.80 -11.04 -5.30
C HIS A 38 20.10 -11.84 -5.17
N ARG A 39 20.01 -13.06 -4.62
CA ARG A 39 21.14 -14.00 -4.54
C ARG A 39 20.74 -15.42 -4.91
N ALA A 40 21.69 -16.17 -5.46
CA ALA A 40 21.57 -17.62 -5.57
C ALA A 40 21.58 -18.24 -4.16
N SER A 41 20.79 -19.29 -3.97
CA SER A 41 20.58 -19.96 -2.69
C SER A 41 20.29 -21.45 -2.91
N ARG A 42 20.10 -22.21 -1.84
CA ARG A 42 19.70 -23.62 -1.92
C ARG A 42 18.60 -23.93 -0.92
N ALA A 43 17.67 -24.81 -1.33
CA ALA A 43 16.71 -25.42 -0.43
C ALA A 43 17.41 -26.45 0.50
N PRO A 44 16.79 -26.87 1.62
CA PRO A 44 17.37 -27.89 2.51
C PRO A 44 17.69 -29.22 1.81
N CYS A 45 16.93 -29.58 0.77
CA CYS A 45 17.18 -30.74 -0.10
C CYS A 45 18.32 -30.55 -1.12
N GLY A 46 19.05 -29.43 -1.07
CA GLY A 46 20.15 -29.11 -1.99
C GLY A 46 19.72 -28.51 -3.34
N ALA A 47 18.41 -28.51 -3.65
CA ALA A 47 17.88 -27.96 -4.90
C ALA A 47 18.17 -26.45 -5.05
N PRO A 48 18.40 -25.94 -6.28
CA PRO A 48 18.67 -24.54 -6.53
C PRO A 48 17.45 -23.67 -6.17
N LEU A 49 17.73 -22.55 -5.51
CA LEU A 49 16.74 -21.59 -5.04
C LEU A 49 17.26 -20.17 -5.31
N ARG A 50 16.37 -19.17 -5.35
CA ARG A 50 16.76 -17.75 -5.35
C ARG A 50 16.14 -17.04 -4.15
N ASP A 51 16.93 -16.21 -3.47
CA ASP A 51 16.42 -15.30 -2.46
C ASP A 51 16.29 -13.89 -3.06
N TYR A 52 15.12 -13.29 -2.95
CA TYR A 52 14.87 -11.88 -3.31
C TYR A 52 14.63 -11.07 -2.04
N HIS A 53 15.18 -9.85 -1.97
CA HIS A 53 14.93 -8.90 -0.90
C HIS A 53 13.97 -7.82 -1.39
N LEU A 54 12.91 -7.59 -0.63
CA LEU A 54 11.86 -6.62 -0.91
C LEU A 54 12.12 -5.32 -0.16
N SER A 55 11.53 -4.22 -0.64
CA SER A 55 11.54 -2.91 0.03
C SER A 55 10.65 -2.84 1.29
N ASP A 56 9.96 -3.91 1.64
CA ASP A 56 9.11 -4.03 2.84
C ASP A 56 9.16 -5.48 3.37
N GLY A 57 8.84 -5.71 4.64
CA GLY A 57 9.05 -6.98 5.34
C GLY A 57 8.06 -7.23 6.48
N THR A 58 8.32 -8.27 7.28
CA THR A 58 7.51 -8.64 8.45
C THR A 58 7.68 -7.67 9.64
N TYR A 59 8.66 -6.77 9.55
CA TYR A 59 8.80 -5.62 10.44
C TYR A 59 8.03 -4.38 9.96
N GLY A 60 7.51 -4.42 8.72
CA GLY A 60 6.70 -3.39 8.09
C GLY A 60 5.29 -3.88 7.77
N SER A 61 4.85 -3.70 6.52
CA SER A 61 3.46 -3.94 6.12
C SER A 61 3.02 -5.41 6.20
N PHE A 62 3.95 -6.36 6.13
CA PHE A 62 3.62 -7.79 6.20
C PHE A 62 3.49 -8.34 7.64
N ARG A 63 3.65 -7.50 8.66
CA ARG A 63 3.76 -7.94 10.06
C ARG A 63 2.59 -8.81 10.53
N ILE A 64 1.35 -8.31 10.42
CA ILE A 64 0.20 -9.06 10.93
C ILE A 64 -0.09 -10.26 10.02
N GLN A 65 -0.20 -10.05 8.70
CA GLN A 65 -0.54 -11.11 7.75
C GLN A 65 0.43 -12.30 7.78
N VAL A 66 1.74 -12.05 7.87
CA VAL A 66 2.76 -13.13 7.77
C VAL A 66 3.25 -13.59 9.15
N ALA A 67 3.60 -12.67 10.05
CA ALA A 67 4.24 -13.04 11.31
C ALA A 67 3.26 -13.34 12.46
N ILE A 68 1.99 -12.89 12.36
CA ILE A 68 0.94 -13.15 13.36
C ILE A 68 -0.09 -14.15 12.84
N ASP A 69 -0.71 -13.87 11.68
CA ASP A 69 -1.74 -14.72 11.08
C ASP A 69 -1.15 -15.95 10.36
N GLY A 70 0.15 -15.96 10.07
CA GLY A 70 0.86 -17.09 9.46
C GLY A 70 0.56 -17.34 7.98
N LEU A 71 0.01 -16.34 7.26
CA LEU A 71 -0.42 -16.45 5.87
C LEU A 71 0.75 -16.22 4.90
N GLU A 72 0.73 -16.87 3.74
CA GLU A 72 1.59 -16.52 2.60
C GLU A 72 0.82 -15.56 1.66
N PRO A 73 1.22 -14.28 1.51
CA PRO A 73 0.48 -13.30 0.72
C PRO A 73 0.55 -13.61 -0.79
N SER A 74 -0.58 -13.47 -1.49
CA SER A 74 -0.63 -13.56 -2.96
C SER A 74 0.10 -12.39 -3.61
N TYR A 75 0.86 -12.66 -4.67
CA TYR A 75 1.66 -11.67 -5.39
C TYR A 75 1.42 -11.70 -6.90
N THR A 76 1.50 -10.53 -7.53
CA THR A 76 1.53 -10.35 -8.98
C THR A 76 2.85 -9.70 -9.38
N VAL A 77 3.51 -10.24 -10.41
CA VAL A 77 4.78 -9.70 -10.94
C VAL A 77 4.50 -8.49 -11.82
N LEU A 78 5.09 -7.34 -11.47
CA LEU A 78 5.07 -6.13 -12.26
C LEU A 78 6.50 -5.81 -12.72
N ARG A 79 6.85 -6.24 -13.94
CA ARG A 79 8.14 -5.89 -14.53
C ARG A 79 8.18 -4.42 -14.91
N SER A 80 9.32 -3.78 -14.64
CA SER A 80 9.51 -2.38 -15.03
C SER A 80 9.65 -2.29 -16.56
N PRO A 81 8.84 -1.46 -17.26
CA PRO A 81 8.98 -1.24 -18.70
C PRO A 81 10.27 -0.47 -19.07
N LEU A 82 10.99 0.05 -18.08
CA LEU A 82 12.26 0.75 -18.23
C LEU A 82 13.46 -0.22 -18.18
N LEU A 83 13.26 -1.48 -17.78
CA LEU A 83 14.32 -2.49 -17.75
C LEU A 83 14.37 -3.28 -19.07
N PRO A 84 15.56 -3.77 -19.49
CA PRO A 84 15.68 -4.62 -20.66
C PRO A 84 14.80 -5.87 -20.55
N PRO A 85 14.20 -6.35 -21.66
CA PRO A 85 13.39 -7.56 -21.65
C PRO A 85 14.25 -8.75 -21.16
N PRO A 86 13.72 -9.60 -20.26
CA PRO A 86 14.49 -10.70 -19.71
C PRO A 86 14.90 -11.68 -20.81
N GLY A 87 16.17 -12.09 -20.81
CA GLY A 87 16.70 -13.03 -21.79
C GLY A 87 15.97 -14.38 -21.78
N PRO A 88 16.02 -15.16 -22.87
CA PRO A 88 15.18 -16.36 -23.06
C PRO A 88 15.35 -17.47 -22.01
N LYS A 89 16.43 -17.44 -21.21
CA LYS A 89 16.66 -18.36 -20.07
C LYS A 89 16.01 -17.92 -18.75
N LEU A 90 15.50 -16.69 -18.64
CA LEU A 90 14.96 -16.10 -17.41
C LEU A 90 13.43 -16.26 -17.26
N SER A 91 12.76 -16.84 -18.27
CA SER A 91 11.30 -16.90 -18.40
C SER A 91 10.61 -17.98 -17.55
N ALA A 92 11.29 -19.08 -17.24
CA ALA A 92 10.71 -20.20 -16.50
C ALA A 92 10.59 -19.91 -14.99
N PRO A 93 9.43 -20.10 -14.35
CA PRO A 93 9.28 -19.88 -12.90
C PRO A 93 10.10 -20.87 -12.06
N MET A 94 11.01 -20.32 -11.26
CA MET A 94 11.91 -21.04 -10.35
C MET A 94 11.44 -20.87 -8.89
N ALA A 95 11.73 -21.85 -8.05
CA ALA A 95 11.49 -21.75 -6.61
C ALA A 95 12.34 -20.63 -5.98
N CYS A 96 11.74 -19.84 -5.10
CA CYS A 96 12.38 -18.70 -4.48
C CYS A 96 11.78 -18.36 -3.10
N ARG A 97 12.49 -17.53 -2.34
CA ARG A 97 12.02 -16.93 -1.09
C ARG A 97 12.01 -15.42 -1.21
N LEU A 98 10.98 -14.82 -0.61
CA LEU A 98 10.85 -13.38 -0.46
C LEU A 98 11.22 -13.00 0.97
N TRP A 99 12.17 -12.08 1.10
CA TRP A 99 12.72 -11.60 2.36
C TRP A 99 12.47 -10.10 2.47
N GLY A 100 12.19 -9.60 3.66
CA GLY A 100 12.27 -8.16 3.91
C GLY A 100 13.72 -7.68 3.98
N HIS A 101 13.90 -6.36 4.04
CA HIS A 101 15.22 -5.74 4.03
C HIS A 101 15.89 -5.64 5.41
N SER A 102 15.30 -6.20 6.49
CA SER A 102 15.89 -6.07 7.84
C SER A 102 17.16 -6.90 8.06
N GLY A 103 17.45 -7.83 7.14
CA GLY A 103 18.58 -8.77 7.25
C GLY A 103 18.39 -9.89 8.27
N ARG A 104 17.23 -9.97 8.94
CA ARG A 104 16.94 -11.00 9.95
C ARG A 104 16.41 -12.29 9.33
N THR A 105 16.66 -13.41 10.00
CA THR A 105 16.21 -14.75 9.57
C THR A 105 14.70 -14.99 9.78
N ASP A 106 14.05 -14.19 10.62
CA ASP A 106 12.60 -14.16 10.83
C ASP A 106 11.84 -13.25 9.84
N ASP A 107 12.55 -12.41 9.06
CA ASP A 107 11.97 -11.48 8.08
C ASP A 107 11.74 -12.14 6.71
N CYS A 108 11.04 -13.28 6.71
CA CYS A 108 10.67 -14.01 5.50
C CYS A 108 9.19 -13.80 5.20
N VAL A 109 8.91 -13.04 4.13
CA VAL A 109 7.55 -12.70 3.67
C VAL A 109 6.88 -13.88 2.97
N HIS A 110 7.64 -14.69 2.22
CA HIS A 110 7.12 -15.88 1.54
C HIS A 110 8.20 -16.94 1.41
N ARG A 111 7.92 -18.17 1.85
CA ARG A 111 8.91 -19.25 1.95
C ARG A 111 9.00 -20.13 0.70
N ASN A 112 7.91 -20.25 -0.06
CA ASN A 112 7.80 -21.18 -1.20
C ASN A 112 7.28 -20.50 -2.49
N ALA A 113 7.71 -19.27 -2.75
CA ALA A 113 7.29 -18.54 -3.95
C ALA A 113 7.84 -19.18 -5.24
N ARG A 114 7.14 -19.00 -6.37
CA ARG A 114 7.59 -19.42 -7.70
C ARG A 114 7.53 -18.25 -8.66
N LEU A 115 8.69 -17.67 -8.96
CA LEU A 115 8.82 -16.47 -9.77
C LEU A 115 9.69 -16.73 -11.00
N PRO A 116 9.45 -16.03 -12.14
CA PRO A 116 10.48 -15.90 -13.18
C PRO A 116 11.73 -15.23 -12.58
N ALA A 117 12.84 -15.22 -13.31
CA ALA A 117 14.01 -14.51 -12.85
C ALA A 117 13.79 -12.99 -12.97
N LEU A 118 13.57 -12.35 -11.83
CA LEU A 118 13.43 -10.91 -11.68
C LEU A 118 14.79 -10.24 -11.54
N GLN A 119 14.83 -8.95 -11.89
CA GLN A 119 15.97 -8.07 -11.75
C GLN A 119 15.73 -7.05 -10.63
N ASP A 120 16.80 -6.41 -10.17
CA ASP A 120 16.71 -5.37 -9.17
C ASP A 120 15.99 -4.15 -9.79
N GLY A 121 14.97 -3.62 -9.11
CA GLY A 121 14.04 -2.63 -9.66
C GLY A 121 12.80 -3.18 -10.38
N ASP A 122 12.65 -4.51 -10.53
CA ASP A 122 11.33 -5.10 -10.78
C ASP A 122 10.43 -4.95 -9.54
N TRP A 123 9.11 -5.02 -9.73
CA TRP A 123 8.12 -4.84 -8.67
C TRP A 123 7.28 -6.10 -8.46
N LEU A 124 6.82 -6.27 -7.21
CA LEU A 124 5.76 -7.19 -6.84
C LEU A 124 4.59 -6.38 -6.26
N ALA A 125 3.38 -6.68 -6.72
CA ALA A 125 2.14 -6.19 -6.16
C ALA A 125 1.53 -7.27 -5.24
N PHE A 126 1.08 -6.88 -4.06
CA PHE A 126 0.43 -7.72 -3.07
C PHE A 126 -0.95 -7.15 -2.77
N ASP A 127 -1.99 -7.84 -3.23
CA ASP A 127 -3.37 -7.45 -3.01
C ASP A 127 -3.81 -7.76 -1.56
N TYR A 128 -4.97 -7.26 -1.16
CA TYR A 128 -5.54 -7.42 0.19
C TYR A 128 -4.70 -6.76 1.31
N ALA A 129 -3.95 -5.71 0.96
CA ALA A 129 -2.96 -5.07 1.84
C ALA A 129 -3.48 -3.83 2.58
N GLY A 130 -4.80 -3.60 2.65
CA GLY A 130 -5.36 -2.42 3.31
C GLY A 130 -5.69 -2.59 4.81
N ALA A 131 -5.79 -3.82 5.33
CA ALA A 131 -6.10 -4.08 6.74
C ALA A 131 -4.87 -4.53 7.52
N TYR A 132 -4.62 -3.92 8.68
CA TYR A 132 -3.57 -4.31 9.64
C TYR A 132 -2.13 -4.35 9.10
N THR A 133 -1.87 -3.70 7.97
CA THR A 133 -0.55 -3.62 7.32
C THR A 133 0.26 -2.43 7.86
N VAL A 134 0.17 -1.26 7.21
CA VAL A 134 0.96 -0.06 7.53
C VAL A 134 0.72 0.46 8.95
N CYS A 135 -0.47 0.25 9.53
CA CYS A 135 -0.75 0.63 10.92
C CYS A 135 -0.02 -0.23 11.96
N SER A 136 0.50 -1.39 11.56
CA SER A 136 1.33 -2.28 12.37
C SER A 136 2.83 -2.16 12.05
N ALA A 137 3.21 -1.37 11.04
CA ALA A 137 4.58 -1.28 10.57
C ALA A 137 5.48 -0.51 11.55
N SER A 138 6.74 -0.92 11.63
CA SER A 138 7.75 -0.32 12.51
C SER A 138 8.91 0.27 11.70
N ARG A 139 9.59 1.28 12.25
CA ARG A 139 10.84 1.84 11.68
C ARG A 139 12.08 0.99 12.04
N PHE A 140 11.94 -0.34 12.04
CA PHE A 140 13.05 -1.25 12.38
C PHE A 140 14.22 -1.02 11.41
N GLY A 141 15.44 -0.96 11.96
CA GLY A 141 16.66 -0.67 11.17
C GLY A 141 16.70 0.72 10.53
N GLY A 142 15.83 1.66 10.93
CA GLY A 142 15.73 3.00 10.33
C GLY A 142 15.01 3.03 8.97
N GLY A 143 14.41 1.92 8.54
CA GLY A 143 13.69 1.83 7.26
C GLY A 143 12.39 2.63 7.25
N SER A 144 12.00 3.11 6.06
CA SER A 144 10.76 3.88 5.82
C SER A 144 9.48 3.01 5.80
N MET A 145 9.54 1.76 6.27
CA MET A 145 8.43 0.78 6.24
C MET A 145 7.15 1.29 6.95
N ALA A 146 7.27 2.18 7.95
CA ALA A 146 6.12 2.78 8.63
C ALA A 146 5.43 3.89 7.81
N GLU A 147 6.11 4.44 6.80
CA GLU A 147 5.64 5.56 5.98
C GLU A 147 5.85 5.26 4.48
N PRO A 148 5.19 4.23 3.93
CA PRO A 148 5.14 4.02 2.49
C PRO A 148 4.37 5.16 1.82
N THR A 149 4.78 5.52 0.60
CA THR A 149 4.03 6.46 -0.25
C THR A 149 2.64 5.90 -0.56
N LYS A 150 1.60 6.66 -0.23
CA LYS A 150 0.19 6.26 -0.42
C LYS A 150 -0.42 7.03 -1.59
N LEU A 151 -0.81 6.32 -2.64
CA LEU A 151 -1.57 6.87 -3.76
C LEU A 151 -3.05 6.50 -3.59
N PHE A 152 -3.89 7.48 -3.26
CA PHE A 152 -5.34 7.28 -3.20
C PHE A 152 -5.95 7.50 -4.58
N VAL A 153 -6.68 6.50 -5.06
CA VAL A 153 -7.41 6.54 -6.34
C VAL A 153 -8.91 6.45 -6.05
N LEU A 154 -9.67 7.36 -6.64
CA LEU A 154 -11.12 7.46 -6.47
C LEU A 154 -11.75 7.61 -7.85
N SER A 155 -12.80 6.83 -8.15
CA SER A 155 -13.58 7.00 -9.38
C SER A 155 -14.76 7.95 -9.12
N GLU A 156 -15.17 8.70 -10.15
CA GLU A 156 -16.35 9.58 -10.08
C GLU A 156 -17.63 8.79 -9.75
N VAL A 157 -17.72 7.54 -10.22
CA VAL A 157 -18.85 6.64 -9.91
C VAL A 157 -18.87 6.26 -8.43
N ALA A 158 -17.74 5.85 -7.86
CA ALA A 158 -17.64 5.48 -6.43
C ALA A 158 -17.80 6.67 -5.47
N THR A 159 -17.65 7.90 -5.96
CA THR A 159 -17.73 9.12 -5.14
C THR A 159 -19.02 9.92 -5.33
N ARG A 160 -19.86 9.55 -6.31
CA ARG A 160 -21.11 10.23 -6.67
C ARG A 160 -22.02 10.49 -5.47
N ASP A 161 -22.22 9.48 -4.64
CA ASP A 161 -23.21 9.49 -3.56
C ASP A 161 -22.60 9.89 -2.19
N LEU A 162 -21.31 10.25 -2.15
CA LEU A 162 -20.65 10.77 -0.93
C LEU A 162 -21.05 12.22 -0.58
N GLY A 163 -21.87 12.86 -1.43
CA GLY A 163 -22.45 14.18 -1.17
C GLY A 163 -21.40 15.24 -0.87
N HIS A 164 -21.52 15.92 0.27
CA HIS A 164 -20.63 17.01 0.68
C HIS A 164 -19.16 16.58 0.88
N LEU A 165 -18.88 15.29 1.10
CA LEU A 165 -17.52 14.77 1.27
C LEU A 165 -16.72 14.73 -0.06
N ALA A 166 -17.40 14.78 -1.21
CA ALA A 166 -16.77 14.80 -2.53
C ALA A 166 -16.31 16.21 -2.98
N GLN A 167 -16.64 17.26 -2.22
CA GLN A 167 -16.24 18.62 -2.57
C GLN A 167 -14.74 18.81 -2.34
N ARG A 168 -13.96 18.78 -3.43
CA ARG A 168 -12.59 19.31 -3.42
C ARG A 168 -12.61 20.72 -2.80
N PRO A 169 -11.76 21.04 -1.82
CA PRO A 169 -11.60 22.43 -1.39
C PRO A 169 -11.10 23.22 -2.58
N GLY A 170 -11.99 24.01 -3.18
CA GLY A 170 -11.66 24.86 -4.30
C GLY A 170 -10.56 25.81 -3.88
N ARG A 171 -9.38 25.69 -4.49
CA ARG A 171 -8.35 26.72 -4.42
C ARG A 171 -8.82 27.93 -5.23
N THR A 172 -9.77 28.68 -4.68
CA THR A 172 -10.04 30.04 -5.09
C THR A 172 -8.82 30.87 -4.71
N CYS A 173 -7.87 30.99 -5.65
CA CYS A 173 -6.80 31.97 -5.56
C CYS A 173 -7.46 33.36 -5.65
N GLY A 174 -7.78 33.91 -4.49
CA GLY A 174 -8.43 35.20 -4.37
C GLY A 174 -7.49 36.33 -4.80
N SER A 175 -7.70 36.83 -6.01
CA SER A 175 -7.52 38.26 -6.35
C SER A 175 -6.20 38.92 -5.90
N CYS A 176 -5.07 38.47 -6.44
CA CYS A 176 -3.87 39.32 -6.56
C CYS A 176 -3.86 40.05 -7.92
N CYS A 177 -4.91 40.85 -8.17
CA CYS A 177 -4.98 41.80 -9.29
C CYS A 177 -5.45 43.17 -8.75
N GLY A 178 -4.59 43.80 -7.95
CA GLY A 178 -4.77 45.20 -7.58
C GLY A 178 -4.58 46.09 -8.79
N ALA A 179 -5.67 46.53 -9.40
CA ALA A 179 -5.63 47.46 -10.53
C ALA A 179 -5.07 48.82 -10.10
N VAL A 180 -3.97 49.24 -10.72
CA VAL A 180 -3.45 50.62 -10.60
C VAL A 180 -4.36 51.54 -11.44
N GLY A 181 -5.51 51.89 -10.86
CA GLY A 181 -6.47 52.83 -11.43
C GLY A 181 -6.25 54.24 -10.88
N GLY A 182 -5.46 55.06 -11.57
CA GLY A 182 -5.23 56.44 -11.16
C GLY A 182 -6.48 57.33 -11.33
N ARG A 183 -6.79 58.15 -10.33
CA ARG A 183 -7.58 59.39 -10.45
C ARG A 183 -7.01 60.42 -9.49
N GLY A 184 -6.70 61.61 -10.01
CA GLY A 184 -6.21 62.73 -9.21
C GLY A 184 -7.29 63.77 -8.88
N ALA A 185 -7.11 64.44 -7.75
CA ALA A 185 -7.62 65.77 -7.39
C ALA A 185 -6.56 66.37 -6.44
N ARG A 186 -5.95 67.52 -6.74
CA ARG A 186 -6.38 68.88 -6.29
C ARG A 186 -6.76 68.87 -4.80
N GLY A 187 -6.04 69.47 -3.84
CA GLY A 187 -4.77 70.24 -3.80
C GLY A 187 -4.29 70.31 -2.32
N GLU A 188 -3.50 71.27 -1.82
CA GLU A 188 -2.74 72.40 -2.41
C GLU A 188 -1.72 72.96 -1.39
N GLN A 189 -1.06 74.09 -1.71
CA GLN A 189 -0.26 75.05 -0.88
C GLN A 189 0.30 74.65 0.51
N MET A 190 1.64 74.65 0.64
CA MET A 190 2.44 75.71 1.31
C MET A 190 3.88 75.20 1.60
N GLY A 191 4.90 76.02 1.30
CA GLY A 191 6.32 75.73 1.58
C GLY A 191 7.21 75.98 0.37
#